data_AF-A0A4Q9PDG7-F1
#
_entry.id   AF-A0A4Q9PDG7-F1
#
_cell.length_a   1.000
_cell.length_b   1.000
_cell.length_c   1.000
_cell.angle_alpha   90.00
_cell.angle_beta   90.00
_cell.angle_gamma   90.00
#
_symmetry.space_group_name_H-M   'P 1'
#
loop_
_entity.id
_entity.type
_entity.pdbx_description
1 polymer ?
#
loop_
_entity_poly.entity_id
_entity_poly.type
_entity_poly.pdbx_seq_one_letter_code
_entity_poly.pdbx_strand_id
1 'polypeptide(L)'
;MSTMPARCHLFSLPAELLENVLIRCSADGHPLSVAAVAQTCRQFRTLVYHAADRHLWRALFLTTFDDPRLLAHLKSEIYWQREFTERIWAARVIQRSARTLTVSTKKRALRSTSAMMYPIDGFLEETGNPDKHARVLNALLTVMRTACPSAPHQIRPISAEPTAGQPPVPGLTRAHARTPVYPPPVPSQASSLNIAWLKDTLSRGLPFSITQIISYDTLAVEWYTMPEGQALCQLTAYLDFLPIPLVDPDIDDATPSTSYRQRKPRKSPVRRKGLKTAEMIDMSEEAQRARARQHARPHAFDMGYLSRRRHWGPYLAVRRQRGGPSEPVMSDVEADLDEDTDTDYDADYVPPDDASTSSATPEPAAAPAISALPSPEELRPDWTWLAAARIVAQCKLRQHVNAEDIAKLENWDNLREGAWIPEPQQPSLEADGTSEENPLQAEATQSKEPDEEWKRYERDWAGAEGVWRRLVCWLDYDDLLYHNSYGAFLDADLDEAWIIVPMSLRITGYSAPSLPHLYPDRPTIHVEGEMGGAGWVGSVDVGDNDIRRAYGTVSMLPDGEVRWSITSSAPGSNEDEWASEAVQLGGVGSAMGALGMWTGAFHEDGDPLGVLWQWRVE
;
A
#
# COMPACT_ATOMS: atom_id res chain seq x y z
N MET A 1 74.25 14.86 1.34
CA MET A 1 73.07 14.43 0.55
C MET A 1 71.85 14.60 1.42
N SER A 2 71.07 15.66 1.18
CA SER A 2 69.84 15.92 1.94
C SER A 2 68.78 14.93 1.44
N THR A 3 68.35 14.00 2.30
CA THR A 3 67.21 13.13 2.02
C THR A 3 65.99 14.03 1.86
N MET A 4 65.48 14.16 0.64
CA MET A 4 64.19 14.81 0.44
C MET A 4 63.13 14.02 1.22
N PRO A 5 62.25 14.67 2.00
CA PRO A 5 61.17 13.96 2.65
C PRO A 5 60.36 13.24 1.56
N ALA A 6 60.11 11.94 1.77
CA ALA A 6 59.31 11.14 0.85
C ALA A 6 58.00 11.90 0.59
N ARG A 7 57.71 12.21 -0.67
CA ARG A 7 56.48 12.92 -1.02
C ARG A 7 55.31 12.03 -0.66
N CYS A 8 54.61 12.36 0.43
CA CYS A 8 53.35 11.72 0.77
C CYS A 8 52.32 12.10 -0.30
N HIS A 9 51.82 11.09 -0.99
CA HIS A 9 50.75 11.22 -1.97
C HIS A 9 49.53 10.48 -1.42
N LEU A 10 48.33 10.83 -1.86
CA LEU A 10 47.11 10.24 -1.31
C LEU A 10 47.09 8.70 -1.40
N PHE A 11 47.69 8.13 -2.45
CA PHE A 11 47.83 6.68 -2.64
C PHE A 11 48.94 6.03 -1.80
N SER A 12 49.66 6.78 -0.96
CA SER A 12 50.51 6.19 0.07
C SER A 12 49.72 5.74 1.29
N LEU A 13 48.43 6.08 1.38
CA LEU A 13 47.53 5.56 2.40
C LEU A 13 47.05 4.14 2.03
N PRO A 14 46.84 3.27 3.04
CA PRO A 14 46.12 2.01 2.85
C PRO A 14 44.73 2.22 2.24
N ALA A 15 44.26 1.23 1.46
CA ALA A 15 42.97 1.29 0.77
C ALA A 15 41.81 1.50 1.76
N GLU A 16 41.89 0.89 2.94
CA GLU A 16 40.91 0.99 4.02
C GLU A 16 40.76 2.43 4.53
N LEU A 17 41.85 3.22 4.57
CA LEU A 17 41.78 4.63 4.94
C LEU A 17 41.13 5.46 3.84
N LEU A 18 41.43 5.16 2.57
CA LEU A 18 40.79 5.82 1.43
C LEU A 18 39.28 5.54 1.39
N GLU A 19 38.87 4.30 1.64
CA GLU A 19 37.47 3.91 1.77
C GLU A 19 36.79 4.63 2.93
N ASN A 20 37.42 4.68 4.11
CA ASN A 20 36.88 5.40 5.27
C ASN A 20 36.65 6.89 4.98
N VAL A 21 37.55 7.54 4.23
CA VAL A 21 37.34 8.94 3.79
C VAL A 21 36.08 9.06 2.94
N LEU A 22 35.88 8.16 1.97
CA LEU A 22 34.68 8.16 1.12
C LEU A 22 33.39 7.89 1.91
N ILE A 23 33.44 6.95 2.87
CA ILE A 23 32.33 6.62 3.76
C ILE A 23 31.94 7.83 4.61
N ARG A 24 32.90 8.56 5.16
CA ARG A 24 32.65 9.78 5.94
C ARG A 24 32.04 10.90 5.10
N CYS A 25 32.54 11.13 3.88
CA CYS A 25 31.93 12.09 2.96
C CYS A 25 30.46 11.76 2.66
N SER A 26 30.12 10.47 2.53
CA SER A 26 28.73 10.05 2.34
C SER A 26 27.87 10.31 3.57
N ALA A 27 28.38 9.96 4.76
CA ALA A 27 27.71 10.21 6.04
C ALA A 27 27.44 11.70 6.31
N ASP A 28 28.30 12.59 5.82
CA ASP A 28 28.14 14.05 5.92
C ASP A 28 27.17 14.63 4.87
N GLY A 29 26.41 13.80 4.16
CA GLY A 29 25.40 14.23 3.18
C GLY A 29 25.94 14.48 1.77
N HIS A 30 27.11 13.93 1.42
CA HIS A 30 27.71 14.04 0.09
C HIS A 30 27.91 12.68 -0.60
N PRO A 31 26.84 11.89 -0.85
CA PRO A 31 26.95 10.55 -1.42
C PRO A 31 27.51 10.53 -2.86
N LEU A 32 27.37 11.64 -3.60
CA LEU A 32 27.92 11.78 -4.95
C LEU A 32 29.44 11.95 -4.99
N SER A 33 30.08 12.24 -3.85
CA SER A 33 31.54 12.38 -3.75
C SER A 33 32.26 11.11 -4.22
N VAL A 34 31.71 9.93 -3.92
CA VAL A 34 32.23 8.62 -4.32
C VAL A 34 32.39 8.52 -5.85
N ALA A 35 31.33 8.89 -6.59
CA ALA A 35 31.35 8.89 -8.04
C ALA A 35 32.30 9.96 -8.61
N ALA A 36 32.36 11.14 -7.98
CA ALA A 36 33.25 12.22 -8.40
C ALA A 36 34.73 11.84 -8.24
N VAL A 37 35.10 11.25 -7.10
CA VAL A 37 36.47 10.78 -6.84
C VAL A 37 36.85 9.65 -7.79
N ALA A 38 35.95 8.70 -8.05
CA ALA A 38 36.19 7.61 -8.99
C ALA A 38 36.42 8.08 -10.45
N GLN A 39 36.00 9.29 -10.82
CA GLN A 39 36.23 9.89 -12.13
C GLN A 39 37.59 10.58 -12.26
N THR A 40 38.30 10.81 -11.16
CA THR A 40 39.57 11.57 -11.18
C THR A 40 40.74 10.77 -11.74
N CYS A 41 40.83 9.46 -11.45
CA CYS A 41 41.90 8.60 -11.96
C CYS A 41 41.51 7.12 -11.97
N ARG A 42 42.29 6.30 -12.69
CA ARG A 42 42.09 4.84 -12.77
C ARG A 42 42.21 4.14 -11.42
N GLN A 43 43.14 4.55 -10.56
CA GLN A 43 43.33 3.92 -9.23
C GLN A 43 42.08 4.07 -8.35
N PHE A 44 41.53 5.28 -8.21
CA PHE A 44 40.25 5.47 -7.52
C PHE A 44 39.08 4.76 -8.20
N ARG A 45 39.04 4.71 -9.54
CA ARG A 45 38.02 3.94 -10.24
C ARG A 45 38.07 2.45 -9.88
N THR A 46 39.28 1.89 -9.81
CA THR A 46 39.49 0.50 -9.38
C THR A 46 39.08 0.29 -7.93
N LEU A 47 39.47 1.19 -7.02
CA LEU A 47 39.06 1.14 -5.61
C LEU A 47 37.53 1.13 -5.44
N VAL A 48 36.81 1.97 -6.20
CA VAL A 48 35.37 2.15 -6.03
C VAL A 48 34.54 1.07 -6.74
N TYR A 49 34.91 0.69 -7.97
CA TYR A 49 34.06 -0.17 -8.82
C TYR A 49 34.63 -1.57 -9.09
N HIS A 50 35.90 -1.80 -8.76
CA HIS A 50 36.60 -3.05 -9.06
C HIS A 50 37.32 -3.62 -7.83
N ALA A 51 36.91 -3.21 -6.62
CA ALA A 51 37.33 -3.88 -5.39
C ALA A 51 36.84 -5.33 -5.39
N ALA A 52 37.65 -6.23 -4.83
CA ALA A 52 37.30 -7.65 -4.75
C ALA A 52 36.22 -7.94 -3.68
N ASP A 53 36.13 -7.07 -2.66
CA ASP A 53 35.13 -7.16 -1.61
C ASP A 53 33.94 -6.22 -1.87
N ARG A 54 32.91 -6.35 -1.02
CA ARG A 54 31.70 -5.53 -1.05
C ARG A 54 31.64 -4.54 0.13
N HIS A 55 32.76 -4.36 0.84
CA HIS A 55 32.82 -3.60 2.08
C HIS A 55 32.43 -2.14 1.86
N LEU A 56 33.09 -1.47 0.90
CA LEU A 56 32.85 -0.05 0.62
C LEU A 56 31.37 0.26 0.35
N TRP A 57 30.74 -0.44 -0.59
CA TRP A 57 29.34 -0.18 -0.95
C TRP A 57 28.36 -0.51 0.16
N ARG A 58 28.61 -1.57 0.93
CA ARG A 58 27.80 -1.88 2.11
C ARG A 58 27.94 -0.79 3.17
N ALA A 59 29.17 -0.36 3.46
CA ALA A 59 29.41 0.69 4.43
C ALA A 59 28.77 2.02 4.00
N LEU A 60 28.90 2.40 2.73
CA LEU A 60 28.23 3.58 2.15
C LEU A 60 26.71 3.49 2.30
N PHE A 61 26.11 2.34 1.96
CA PHE A 61 24.67 2.13 2.09
C PHE A 61 24.19 2.34 3.52
N LEU A 62 24.88 1.75 4.49
CA LEU A 62 24.52 1.85 5.92
C LEU A 62 24.78 3.24 6.53
N THR A 63 25.40 4.18 5.79
CA THR A 63 25.46 5.59 6.22
C THR A 63 24.17 6.36 5.96
N THR A 64 23.30 5.86 5.06
CA THR A 64 22.14 6.59 4.56
C THR A 64 20.83 5.80 4.71
N PHE A 65 20.90 4.46 4.69
CA PHE A 65 19.74 3.58 4.68
C PHE A 65 19.82 2.53 5.80
N ASP A 66 18.67 2.01 6.18
CA ASP A 66 18.51 0.93 7.16
C ASP A 66 19.21 -0.35 6.70
N ASP A 67 19.53 -1.25 7.61
CA ASP A 67 20.11 -2.55 7.25
C ASP A 67 19.02 -3.56 6.83
N PRO A 68 18.86 -3.88 5.52
CA PRO A 68 17.83 -4.80 5.05
C PRO A 68 17.99 -6.23 5.57
N ARG A 69 19.16 -6.59 6.12
CA ARG A 69 19.40 -7.93 6.67
C ARG A 69 18.64 -8.19 7.97
N LEU A 70 18.07 -7.13 8.57
CA LEU A 70 17.19 -7.25 9.74
C LEU A 70 15.80 -7.79 9.35
N LEU A 71 15.46 -7.81 8.06
CA LEU A 71 14.18 -8.32 7.56
C LEU A 71 14.30 -9.81 7.29
N ALA A 72 13.53 -10.62 8.01
CA ALA A 72 13.59 -12.08 7.93
C ALA A 72 13.20 -12.64 6.55
N HIS A 73 12.40 -11.88 5.79
CA HIS A 73 11.94 -12.26 4.45
C HIS A 73 12.99 -12.02 3.34
N LEU A 74 13.95 -11.12 3.56
CA LEU A 74 15.03 -10.83 2.60
C LEU A 74 16.21 -11.79 2.78
N LYS A 75 16.01 -13.07 2.41
CA LYS A 75 17.07 -14.10 2.44
C LYS A 75 18.03 -14.03 1.24
N SER A 76 17.75 -13.18 0.26
CA SER A 76 18.51 -13.05 -0.98
C SER A 76 19.78 -12.22 -0.82
N GLU A 77 20.74 -12.44 -1.73
CA GLU A 77 21.95 -11.64 -1.83
C GLU A 77 21.63 -10.15 -2.14
N ILE A 78 22.08 -9.25 -1.27
CA ILE A 78 21.86 -7.81 -1.44
C ILE A 78 22.95 -7.21 -2.34
N TYR A 79 22.52 -6.60 -3.45
CA TYR A 79 23.39 -5.88 -4.37
C TYR A 79 23.60 -4.42 -3.91
N TRP A 80 24.38 -4.22 -2.85
CA TRP A 80 24.59 -2.93 -2.17
C TRP A 80 24.89 -1.76 -3.12
N GLN A 81 25.78 -1.94 -4.10
CA GLN A 81 26.11 -0.89 -5.06
C GLN A 81 24.90 -0.49 -5.89
N ARG A 82 24.16 -1.46 -6.43
CA ARG A 82 22.99 -1.21 -7.28
C ARG A 82 21.93 -0.49 -6.46
N GLU A 83 21.55 -1.05 -5.32
CA GLU A 83 20.56 -0.44 -4.42
C GLU A 83 20.92 1.00 -4.01
N PHE A 84 22.16 1.24 -3.60
CA PHE A 84 22.61 2.58 -3.24
C PHE A 84 22.52 3.55 -4.42
N THR A 85 23.09 3.17 -5.57
CA THR A 85 23.14 4.04 -6.76
C THR A 85 21.75 4.34 -7.33
N GLU A 86 20.84 3.37 -7.34
CA GLU A 86 19.45 3.55 -7.78
C GLU A 86 18.70 4.54 -6.88
N ARG A 87 18.79 4.40 -5.56
CA ARG A 87 18.12 5.29 -4.60
C ARG A 87 18.64 6.72 -4.70
N ILE A 88 19.96 6.90 -4.70
CA ILE A 88 20.59 8.23 -4.84
C ILE A 88 20.28 8.87 -6.20
N TRP A 89 20.22 8.07 -7.27
CA TRP A 89 19.77 8.56 -8.58
C TRP A 89 18.31 9.03 -8.55
N ALA A 90 17.40 8.24 -7.96
CA ALA A 90 15.98 8.56 -7.88
C ALA A 90 15.74 9.87 -7.10
N ALA A 91 16.36 10.03 -5.92
CA ALA A 91 16.29 11.28 -5.17
C ALA A 91 16.79 12.47 -5.99
N ARG A 92 17.90 12.32 -6.72
CA ARG A 92 18.42 13.39 -7.57
C ARG A 92 17.49 13.74 -8.73
N VAL A 93 16.77 12.77 -9.28
CA VAL A 93 15.75 13.03 -10.30
C VAL A 93 14.62 13.85 -9.68
N ILE A 94 14.06 13.39 -8.56
CA ILE A 94 12.97 14.06 -7.84
C ILE A 94 13.38 15.49 -7.47
N GLN A 95 14.52 15.70 -6.81
CA GLN A 95 15.00 17.02 -6.40
C GLN A 95 15.18 18.00 -7.56
N ARG A 96 15.37 17.51 -8.80
CA ARG A 96 15.54 18.34 -10.01
C ARG A 96 14.22 18.65 -10.73
N SER A 97 13.25 17.75 -10.64
CA SER A 97 11.98 17.85 -11.38
C SER A 97 10.78 18.22 -10.51
N ALA A 98 10.79 17.89 -9.23
CA ALA A 98 9.77 18.34 -8.27
C ALA A 98 9.93 19.85 -8.07
N ARG A 99 8.85 20.59 -8.28
CA ARG A 99 8.79 22.04 -8.12
C ARG A 99 7.65 22.36 -7.17
N THR A 100 7.94 23.19 -6.18
CA THR A 100 6.90 23.83 -5.39
C THR A 100 6.28 24.98 -6.18
N LEU A 101 5.01 25.26 -5.92
CA LEU A 101 4.29 26.34 -6.55
C LEU A 101 4.41 27.60 -5.70
N THR A 102 4.87 28.70 -6.30
CA THR A 102 5.01 29.98 -5.58
C THR A 102 3.72 30.77 -5.68
N VAL A 103 3.19 31.20 -4.54
CA VAL A 103 1.95 31.99 -4.50
C VAL A 103 2.29 33.45 -4.80
N SER A 104 1.68 34.03 -5.85
CA SER A 104 1.87 35.45 -6.17
C SER A 104 0.93 36.31 -5.33
N THR A 105 1.46 36.95 -4.28
CA THR A 105 0.71 37.86 -3.38
C THR A 105 0.24 39.18 -4.05
N LYS A 106 0.62 39.44 -5.31
CA LYS A 106 0.41 40.74 -6.00
C LYS A 106 -1.01 41.02 -6.50
N LYS A 107 -2.07 40.54 -5.83
CA LYS A 107 -3.46 41.04 -6.00
C LYS A 107 -4.32 40.90 -4.72
N ARG A 108 -3.75 41.10 -3.53
CA ARG A 108 -4.50 41.06 -2.25
C ARG A 108 -5.42 42.29 -2.00
N ALA A 109 -5.98 42.88 -3.05
CA ALA A 109 -6.88 44.02 -2.97
C ALA A 109 -8.02 43.86 -3.96
N LEU A 110 -9.00 43.01 -3.64
CA LEU A 110 -10.45 43.25 -3.79
C LEU A 110 -11.19 41.98 -3.33
N ARG A 111 -12.17 42.23 -2.46
CA ARG A 111 -13.08 41.34 -1.71
C ARG A 111 -13.42 39.98 -2.36
N SER A 112 -13.54 38.96 -1.48
CA SER A 112 -14.08 37.60 -1.69
C SER A 112 -13.03 36.49 -1.93
N THR A 113 -13.02 35.48 -1.05
CA THR A 113 -12.50 34.09 -1.24
C THR A 113 -11.51 33.91 -2.40
N SER A 114 -10.25 34.32 -2.20
CA SER A 114 -9.22 34.21 -3.24
C SER A 114 -8.66 32.79 -3.31
N ALA A 115 -9.23 31.96 -4.18
CA ALA A 115 -8.65 30.69 -4.62
C ALA A 115 -7.25 30.92 -5.21
N MET A 116 -6.30 30.02 -4.93
CA MET A 116 -4.91 30.12 -5.41
C MET A 116 -4.83 29.64 -6.85
N MET A 117 -5.12 30.56 -7.76
CA MET A 117 -5.29 30.31 -9.18
C MET A 117 -3.97 30.22 -9.97
N TYR A 118 -3.73 29.08 -10.65
CA TYR A 118 -2.58 28.85 -11.54
C TYR A 118 -3.00 28.57 -12.99
N PRO A 119 -2.27 29.06 -14.00
CA PRO A 119 -2.61 28.85 -15.41
C PRO A 119 -2.35 27.41 -15.87
N ILE A 120 -3.34 26.77 -16.50
CA ILE A 120 -3.26 25.39 -17.02
C ILE A 120 -2.08 25.16 -17.98
N ASP A 121 -1.79 26.13 -18.86
CA ASP A 121 -0.76 25.99 -19.90
C ASP A 121 0.67 25.76 -19.32
N GLY A 122 0.91 26.11 -18.04
CA GLY A 122 2.19 25.84 -17.37
C GLY A 122 2.39 24.39 -16.95
N PHE A 123 1.33 23.59 -16.94
CA PHE A 123 1.29 22.22 -16.42
C PHE A 123 1.41 21.16 -17.53
N LEU A 124 0.76 21.39 -18.67
CA LEU A 124 0.59 20.38 -19.73
C LEU A 124 1.84 20.12 -20.61
N GLU A 125 2.92 20.91 -20.48
CA GLU A 125 4.11 20.78 -21.34
C GLU A 125 5.17 19.77 -20.84
N GLU A 126 5.10 19.29 -19.59
CA GLU A 126 6.09 18.34 -19.03
C GLU A 126 5.60 16.88 -19.15
N THR A 127 5.55 16.33 -20.37
CA THR A 127 5.41 14.88 -20.54
C THR A 127 6.75 14.21 -20.18
N GLY A 128 6.77 13.54 -19.03
CA GLY A 128 7.93 12.79 -18.59
C GLY A 128 8.10 11.47 -19.35
N ASN A 129 9.27 10.85 -19.20
CA ASN A 129 9.51 9.51 -19.75
C ASN A 129 8.92 8.46 -18.79
N PRO A 130 7.93 7.65 -19.21
CA PRO A 130 7.22 6.72 -18.32
C PRO A 130 8.14 5.65 -17.72
N ASP A 131 9.10 5.12 -18.49
CA ASP A 131 10.09 4.15 -17.98
C ASP A 131 10.95 4.76 -16.88
N LYS A 132 11.31 6.05 -17.06
CA LYS A 132 12.09 6.79 -16.06
C LYS A 132 11.26 7.02 -14.80
N HIS A 133 9.97 7.35 -14.92
CA HIS A 133 9.07 7.50 -13.77
C HIS A 133 8.89 6.18 -13.05
N ALA A 134 8.59 5.09 -13.76
CA ALA A 134 8.49 3.76 -13.20
C ALA A 134 9.76 3.38 -12.42
N ARG A 135 10.95 3.66 -12.96
CA ARG A 135 12.22 3.41 -12.25
C ARG A 135 12.37 4.25 -10.97
N VAL A 136 11.98 5.53 -10.99
CA VAL A 136 12.01 6.39 -9.80
C VAL A 136 11.04 5.88 -8.74
N LEU A 137 9.79 5.59 -9.12
CA LEU A 137 8.74 5.12 -8.21
C LEU A 137 9.11 3.77 -7.60
N ASN A 138 9.60 2.83 -8.41
CA ASN A 138 10.10 1.54 -7.90
C ASN A 138 11.26 1.71 -6.91
N ALA A 139 12.18 2.66 -7.13
CA ALA A 139 13.24 2.94 -6.17
C ALA A 139 12.71 3.49 -4.84
N LEU A 140 11.63 4.28 -4.84
CA LEU A 140 10.96 4.71 -3.60
C LEU A 140 10.31 3.51 -2.89
N LEU A 141 9.60 2.66 -3.63
CA LEU A 141 8.97 1.44 -3.10
C LEU A 141 10.01 0.47 -2.50
N THR A 142 11.19 0.33 -3.11
CA THR A 142 12.25 -0.53 -2.53
C THR A 142 12.78 0.04 -1.23
N VAL A 143 12.87 1.37 -1.09
CA VAL A 143 13.25 2.02 0.19
C VAL A 143 12.23 1.70 1.28
N MET A 144 10.93 1.75 0.96
CA MET A 144 9.86 1.41 1.89
C MET A 144 9.93 -0.07 2.32
N ARG A 145 10.06 -0.98 1.35
CA ARG A 145 10.16 -2.44 1.59
C ARG A 145 11.41 -2.87 2.36
N THR A 146 12.47 -2.06 2.34
CA THR A 146 13.73 -2.35 3.03
C THR A 146 13.93 -1.51 4.30
N ALA A 147 12.89 -0.82 4.77
CA ALA A 147 12.94 -0.12 6.04
C ALA A 147 13.13 -1.12 7.19
N CYS A 148 13.91 -0.75 8.20
CA CYS A 148 14.10 -1.63 9.36
C CYS A 148 12.76 -1.93 10.05
N PRO A 149 12.59 -3.13 10.64
CA PRO A 149 11.38 -3.44 11.40
C PRO A 149 11.08 -2.37 12.46
N SER A 150 9.80 -2.09 12.67
CA SER A 150 9.35 -1.29 13.81
C SER A 150 9.59 -2.07 15.11
N ALA A 151 9.87 -1.33 16.19
CA ALA A 151 9.77 -1.92 17.52
C ALA A 151 8.31 -2.38 17.74
N PRO A 152 8.09 -3.60 18.27
CA PRO A 152 6.75 -4.08 18.53
C PRO A 152 6.08 -3.20 19.58
N HIS A 153 4.81 -2.87 19.35
CA HIS A 153 4.00 -2.22 20.36
C HIS A 153 3.82 -3.14 21.57
N GLN A 154 3.65 -2.56 22.76
CA GLN A 154 3.39 -3.35 23.96
C GLN A 154 2.03 -4.03 23.83
N ILE A 155 2.04 -5.32 23.53
CA ILE A 155 0.84 -6.16 23.50
C ILE A 155 0.42 -6.40 24.94
N ARG A 156 -0.75 -5.90 25.33
CA ARG A 156 -1.34 -6.21 26.63
C ARG A 156 -2.29 -7.39 26.46
N PRO A 157 -2.20 -8.42 27.32
CA PRO A 157 -3.19 -9.48 27.31
C PRO A 157 -4.57 -8.89 27.63
N ILE A 158 -5.60 -9.30 26.88
CA ILE A 158 -7.00 -8.83 26.99
C ILE A 158 -7.65 -9.22 28.34
N SER A 159 -6.89 -9.83 29.28
CA SER A 159 -7.37 -10.35 30.54
C SER A 159 -7.44 -9.28 31.64
N ALA A 160 -8.64 -8.79 31.93
CA ALA A 160 -8.97 -8.30 33.26
C ALA A 160 -10.28 -8.99 33.72
N GLU A 161 -10.17 -9.83 34.74
CA GLU A 161 -11.35 -10.37 35.43
C GLU A 161 -12.24 -9.21 35.92
N PRO A 162 -13.58 -9.35 35.84
CA PRO A 162 -14.48 -8.32 36.33
C PRO A 162 -14.30 -8.11 37.84
N THR A 163 -14.18 -6.85 38.26
CA THR A 163 -14.29 -6.48 39.67
C THR A 163 -15.68 -6.86 40.17
N ALA A 164 -15.76 -7.57 41.30
CA ALA A 164 -17.04 -8.06 41.84
C ALA A 164 -18.04 -6.91 42.05
N GLY A 165 -19.21 -6.98 41.39
CA GLY A 165 -20.37 -6.11 41.65
C GLY A 165 -20.86 -5.22 40.50
N GLN A 166 -20.26 -5.25 39.30
CA GLN A 166 -20.78 -4.53 38.12
C GLN A 166 -21.54 -5.46 37.15
N PRO A 167 -22.56 -4.95 36.41
CA PRO A 167 -23.24 -5.72 35.38
C PRO A 167 -22.25 -6.20 34.29
N PRO A 168 -22.49 -7.36 33.65
CA PRO A 168 -21.59 -7.89 32.64
C PRO A 168 -21.60 -6.99 31.39
N VAL A 169 -20.53 -6.21 31.22
CA VAL A 169 -20.29 -5.43 29.99
C VAL A 169 -19.74 -6.37 28.91
N PRO A 170 -20.31 -6.39 27.67
CA PRO A 170 -19.79 -7.16 26.55
C PRO A 170 -18.29 -6.95 26.30
N GLY A 171 -17.62 -7.97 25.77
CA GLY A 171 -16.18 -7.97 25.55
C GLY A 171 -15.74 -6.78 24.68
N LEU A 172 -16.39 -6.61 23.54
CA LEU A 172 -16.11 -5.51 22.62
C LEU A 172 -16.33 -4.12 23.23
N THR A 173 -17.42 -3.89 23.96
CA THR A 173 -17.70 -2.58 24.58
C THR A 173 -16.64 -2.23 25.61
N ARG A 174 -16.20 -3.21 26.41
CA ARG A 174 -15.13 -3.03 27.40
C ARG A 174 -13.78 -2.75 26.73
N ALA A 175 -13.45 -3.48 25.67
CA ALA A 175 -12.22 -3.28 24.91
C ALA A 175 -12.20 -1.89 24.26
N HIS A 176 -13.32 -1.50 23.62
CA HIS A 176 -13.49 -0.18 23.02
C HIS A 176 -13.27 0.96 24.03
N ALA A 177 -13.90 0.87 25.21
CA ALA A 177 -13.80 1.91 26.25
C ALA A 177 -12.38 2.09 26.83
N ARG A 178 -11.51 1.08 26.71
CA ARG A 178 -10.15 1.10 27.27
C ARG A 178 -9.06 1.42 26.24
N THR A 179 -9.39 1.37 24.95
CA THR A 179 -8.43 1.52 23.86
C THR A 179 -8.63 2.83 23.10
N PRO A 180 -7.55 3.44 22.59
CA PRO A 180 -7.66 4.64 21.76
C PRO A 180 -8.37 4.34 20.43
N VAL A 181 -8.80 5.38 19.73
CA VAL A 181 -9.36 5.26 18.37
C VAL A 181 -8.25 5.11 17.32
N TYR A 182 -7.09 5.72 17.56
CA TYR A 182 -5.98 5.72 16.61
C TYR A 182 -4.80 4.90 17.13
N PRO A 183 -3.94 4.39 16.24
CA PRO A 183 -2.78 3.60 16.65
C PRO A 183 -1.88 4.37 17.62
N PRO A 184 -1.23 3.68 18.56
CA PRO A 184 -0.23 4.31 19.43
C PRO A 184 0.93 4.89 18.60
N PRO A 185 1.54 5.99 19.06
CA PRO A 185 2.68 6.57 18.35
C PRO A 185 3.86 5.60 18.32
N VAL A 186 4.59 5.61 17.21
CA VAL A 186 5.83 4.84 17.06
C VAL A 186 6.87 5.34 18.07
N PRO A 187 7.51 4.48 18.89
CA PRO A 187 8.53 4.89 19.84
C PRO A 187 9.70 5.63 19.15
N SER A 188 10.10 6.79 19.68
CA SER A 188 11.09 7.68 19.07
C SER A 188 12.50 7.08 18.93
N GLN A 189 12.82 6.02 19.69
CA GLN A 189 14.11 5.33 19.65
C GLN A 189 14.23 4.35 18.46
N ALA A 190 13.19 4.23 17.63
CA ALA A 190 13.08 3.28 16.52
C ALA A 190 12.89 3.94 15.15
N SER A 191 13.44 5.15 14.93
CA SER A 191 13.30 5.86 13.66
C SER A 191 14.02 5.14 12.51
N SER A 192 13.34 4.96 11.38
CA SER A 192 13.93 4.37 10.19
C SER A 192 14.71 5.41 9.38
N LEU A 193 15.95 5.07 8.99
CA LEU A 193 16.74 5.89 8.06
C LEU A 193 16.07 5.97 6.69
N ASN A 194 15.44 4.88 6.25
CA ASN A 194 14.70 4.83 4.99
C ASN A 194 13.51 5.78 4.99
N ILE A 195 12.70 5.77 6.07
CA ILE A 195 11.54 6.68 6.20
C ILE A 195 12.00 8.14 6.30
N ALA A 196 13.08 8.42 7.06
CA ALA A 196 13.65 9.76 7.13
C ALA A 196 14.13 10.26 5.75
N TRP A 197 14.83 9.40 5.00
CA TRP A 197 15.29 9.70 3.64
C TRP A 197 14.12 9.92 2.67
N LEU A 198 13.04 9.15 2.77
CA LEU A 198 11.84 9.33 1.96
C LEU A 198 11.19 10.69 2.22
N LYS A 199 11.03 11.05 3.50
CA LYS A 199 10.46 12.35 3.92
C LYS A 199 11.28 13.52 3.37
N ASP A 200 12.61 13.44 3.46
CA ASP A 200 13.50 14.47 2.88
C ASP A 200 13.39 14.54 1.35
N THR A 201 13.44 13.37 0.68
CA THR A 201 13.41 13.27 -0.78
C THR A 201 12.10 13.79 -1.37
N LEU A 202 10.97 13.54 -0.70
CA LEU A 202 9.63 13.92 -1.13
C LEU A 202 9.14 15.24 -0.50
N SER A 203 10.00 15.97 0.22
CA SER A 203 9.64 17.25 0.89
C SER A 203 9.11 18.32 -0.08
N ARG A 204 9.43 18.22 -1.37
CA ARG A 204 8.94 19.11 -2.44
C ARG A 204 7.83 18.48 -3.29
N GLY A 205 7.27 17.36 -2.84
CA GLY A 205 6.33 16.54 -3.60
C GLY A 205 7.01 15.68 -4.67
N LEU A 206 6.18 14.96 -5.42
CA LEU A 206 6.60 14.26 -6.62
C LEU A 206 6.77 15.24 -7.80
N PRO A 207 7.50 14.84 -8.86
CA PRO A 207 7.52 15.61 -10.10
C PRO A 207 6.10 15.93 -10.57
N PHE A 208 5.87 17.15 -11.06
CA PHE A 208 4.56 17.58 -11.54
C PHE A 208 4.00 16.62 -12.60
N SER A 209 4.88 16.13 -13.48
CA SER A 209 4.60 15.14 -14.51
C SER A 209 4.01 13.82 -13.99
N ILE A 210 4.20 13.51 -12.70
CA ILE A 210 3.66 12.34 -12.00
C ILE A 210 2.43 12.74 -11.18
N THR A 211 2.50 13.79 -10.37
CA THR A 211 1.38 14.17 -9.47
C THR A 211 0.12 14.55 -10.24
N GLN A 212 0.27 15.18 -11.41
CA GLN A 212 -0.90 15.58 -12.20
C GLN A 212 -1.74 14.40 -12.66
N ILE A 213 -1.15 13.22 -12.79
CA ILE A 213 -1.82 12.03 -13.30
C ILE A 213 -3.01 11.64 -12.42
N ILE A 214 -2.85 11.72 -11.10
CA ILE A 214 -3.89 11.36 -10.13
C ILE A 214 -4.97 12.45 -10.00
N SER A 215 -4.68 13.69 -10.37
CA SER A 215 -5.51 14.86 -10.01
C SER A 215 -6.06 15.67 -11.19
N TYR A 216 -5.71 15.36 -12.45
CA TYR A 216 -6.03 16.20 -13.61
C TYR A 216 -6.56 15.50 -14.87
N ASP A 217 -6.86 14.21 -14.81
CA ASP A 217 -7.59 13.48 -15.85
C ASP A 217 -7.11 13.69 -17.30
N THR A 218 -5.96 13.10 -17.62
CA THR A 218 -5.48 13.11 -19.01
C THR A 218 -5.15 11.72 -19.56
N LEU A 219 -5.44 10.65 -18.82
CA LEU A 219 -4.90 9.33 -19.14
C LEU A 219 -5.99 8.31 -19.46
N ALA A 220 -5.71 7.54 -20.50
CA ALA A 220 -6.52 6.42 -20.91
C ALA A 220 -6.39 5.26 -19.91
N VAL A 221 -7.43 4.43 -19.78
CA VAL A 221 -7.54 3.33 -18.80
C VAL A 221 -6.33 2.38 -18.86
N GLU A 222 -5.72 2.24 -20.02
CA GLU A 222 -4.54 1.39 -20.24
C GLU A 222 -3.32 1.85 -19.42
N TRP A 223 -3.23 3.14 -19.07
CA TRP A 223 -2.10 3.66 -18.28
C TRP A 223 -1.98 2.99 -16.91
N TYR A 224 -3.12 2.66 -16.27
CA TYR A 224 -3.12 1.97 -14.98
C TYR A 224 -2.46 0.60 -15.06
N THR A 225 -2.45 -0.03 -16.24
CA THR A 225 -1.79 -1.34 -16.45
C THR A 225 -0.28 -1.23 -16.70
N MET A 226 0.22 -0.02 -16.96
CA MET A 226 1.63 0.24 -17.22
C MET A 226 2.47 0.15 -15.93
N PRO A 227 3.77 -0.17 -16.01
CA PRO A 227 4.65 -0.25 -14.83
C PRO A 227 4.72 1.05 -14.01
N GLU A 228 4.61 2.21 -14.68
CA GLU A 228 4.53 3.50 -14.00
C GLU A 228 3.24 3.64 -13.20
N GLY A 229 2.10 3.30 -13.80
CA GLY A 229 0.80 3.40 -13.16
C GLY A 229 0.69 2.50 -11.94
N GLN A 230 1.07 1.22 -12.08
CA GLN A 230 1.09 0.28 -10.96
C GLN A 230 2.01 0.76 -9.82
N ALA A 231 3.20 1.27 -10.13
CA ALA A 231 4.12 1.76 -9.10
C ALA A 231 3.63 3.05 -8.43
N LEU A 232 2.99 3.96 -9.18
CA LEU A 232 2.42 5.20 -8.62
C LEU A 232 1.22 4.88 -7.74
N CYS A 233 0.33 4.00 -8.19
CA CYS A 233 -0.83 3.57 -7.42
C CYS A 233 -0.39 2.85 -6.13
N GLN A 234 0.61 1.95 -6.19
CA GLN A 234 1.14 1.32 -4.97
C GLN A 234 1.73 2.35 -4.00
N LEU A 235 2.51 3.32 -4.51
CA LEU A 235 3.06 4.38 -3.67
C LEU A 235 1.94 5.23 -3.03
N THR A 236 0.88 5.51 -3.78
CA THR A 236 -0.29 6.27 -3.33
C THR A 236 -1.09 5.50 -2.28
N ALA A 237 -1.26 4.18 -2.44
CA ALA A 237 -1.89 3.35 -1.42
C ALA A 237 -1.13 3.38 -0.08
N TYR A 238 0.20 3.50 -0.12
CA TYR A 238 1.03 3.59 1.08
C TYR A 238 1.14 4.99 1.69
N LEU A 239 1.27 6.03 0.86
CA LEU A 239 1.60 7.39 1.31
C LEU A 239 0.44 8.39 1.22
N ASP A 240 -0.69 7.98 0.65
CA ASP A 240 -1.75 8.86 0.13
C ASP A 240 -1.37 9.66 -1.12
N PHE A 241 -2.34 10.38 -1.67
CA PHE A 241 -2.09 11.44 -2.64
C PHE A 241 -1.19 12.53 -2.03
N LEU A 242 -0.04 12.77 -2.66
CA LEU A 242 0.92 13.81 -2.28
C LEU A 242 0.65 15.10 -3.07
N PRO A 243 -0.02 16.11 -2.48
CA PRO A 243 -0.27 17.38 -3.16
C PRO A 243 1.03 18.12 -3.47
N ILE A 244 1.02 18.93 -4.52
CA ILE A 244 2.15 19.79 -4.86
C ILE A 244 2.24 20.90 -3.80
N PRO A 245 3.37 21.05 -3.09
CA PRO A 245 3.48 22.03 -2.04
C PRO A 245 3.46 23.46 -2.58
N LEU A 246 2.75 24.33 -1.87
CA LEU A 246 2.72 25.77 -2.09
C LEU A 246 3.71 26.47 -1.17
N VAL A 247 4.52 27.38 -1.70
CA VAL A 247 5.50 28.17 -0.93
C VAL A 247 5.14 29.64 -1.03
N ASP A 248 5.03 30.30 0.13
CA ASP A 248 4.89 31.75 0.23
C ASP A 248 6.29 32.39 0.27
N PRO A 249 6.71 33.11 -0.78
CA PRO A 249 8.04 33.72 -0.83
C PRO A 249 8.27 34.77 0.26
N ASP A 250 7.22 35.32 0.87
CA ASP A 250 7.33 36.37 1.89
C ASP A 250 7.52 35.82 3.33
N ILE A 251 7.36 34.50 3.54
CA ILE A 251 7.46 33.83 4.86
C ILE A 251 8.78 33.03 5.01
N ASP A 252 9.34 32.50 3.92
CA ASP A 252 10.45 31.52 3.95
C ASP A 252 11.87 32.10 3.89
N ASP A 253 12.05 33.43 3.94
CA ASP A 253 13.37 34.09 3.86
C ASP A 253 14.24 33.94 5.14
N ALA A 254 13.91 33.00 6.03
CA ALA A 254 14.53 32.81 7.34
C ALA A 254 15.51 31.63 7.47
N THR A 255 15.93 30.96 6.39
CA THR A 255 17.07 30.01 6.45
C THR A 255 18.09 30.18 5.30
N PRO A 256 19.41 30.05 5.57
CA PRO A 256 20.44 30.48 4.66
C PRO A 256 20.62 29.50 3.49
N SER A 257 20.25 29.95 2.29
CA SER A 257 20.43 29.21 1.04
C SER A 257 21.91 28.94 0.74
N THR A 258 22.25 27.68 0.43
CA THR A 258 23.43 27.39 -0.38
C THR A 258 23.15 27.82 -1.82
N SER A 259 23.99 28.70 -2.34
CA SER A 259 23.80 29.43 -3.59
C SER A 259 23.72 28.50 -4.82
N TYR A 260 22.51 28.18 -5.27
CA TYR A 260 22.27 27.68 -6.62
C TYR A 260 21.97 28.86 -7.54
N ARG A 261 22.87 29.13 -8.51
CA ARG A 261 22.65 30.12 -9.57
C ARG A 261 21.40 29.74 -10.37
N GLN A 262 20.30 30.46 -10.15
CA GLN A 262 19.16 30.46 -11.05
C GLN A 262 19.63 30.90 -12.45
N ARG A 263 19.55 30.00 -13.45
CA ARG A 263 19.72 30.37 -14.85
C ARG A 263 18.50 31.20 -15.24
N LYS A 264 18.71 32.48 -15.56
CA LYS A 264 17.69 33.34 -16.19
C LYS A 264 17.13 32.65 -17.44
N PRO A 265 15.81 32.59 -17.63
CA PRO A 265 15.22 32.02 -18.83
C PRO A 265 15.61 32.91 -20.03
N ARG A 266 16.11 32.29 -21.10
CA ARG A 266 16.41 32.98 -22.36
C ARG A 266 15.07 33.40 -22.97
N LYS A 267 14.82 34.70 -23.06
CA LYS A 267 13.68 35.28 -23.78
C LYS A 267 13.87 35.04 -25.28
N SER A 268 13.10 34.15 -25.87
CA SER A 268 12.88 34.06 -27.31
C SER A 268 11.57 34.79 -27.63
N PRO A 269 11.54 35.80 -28.52
CA PRO A 269 10.29 36.47 -28.87
C PRO A 269 9.63 35.70 -30.01
N VAL A 270 8.84 34.67 -29.70
CA VAL A 270 7.90 34.09 -30.67
C VAL A 270 6.52 34.65 -30.36
N ARG A 271 6.11 35.59 -31.21
CA ARG A 271 4.83 36.29 -31.15
C ARG A 271 3.73 35.33 -31.61
N ARG A 272 3.12 34.57 -30.69
CA ARG A 272 1.90 33.80 -30.98
C ARG A 272 0.67 34.70 -30.87
N LYS A 273 -0.02 34.90 -32.00
CA LYS A 273 -1.36 35.48 -32.08
C LYS A 273 -2.36 34.42 -31.61
N GLY A 274 -3.27 34.82 -30.71
CA GLY A 274 -4.38 34.00 -30.22
C GLY A 274 -4.15 33.48 -28.80
N LEU A 275 -4.19 34.36 -27.79
CA LEU A 275 -4.35 33.91 -26.41
C LEU A 275 -5.80 33.41 -26.25
N LYS A 276 -5.99 32.10 -26.20
CA LYS A 276 -7.07 31.53 -25.39
C LYS A 276 -6.79 31.95 -23.95
N THR A 277 -7.80 32.44 -23.23
CA THR A 277 -7.68 32.77 -21.81
C THR A 277 -7.21 31.50 -21.09
N ALA A 278 -6.01 31.51 -20.52
CA ALA A 278 -5.54 30.39 -19.72
C ALA A 278 -6.52 30.17 -18.57
N GLU A 279 -7.21 29.04 -18.56
CA GLU A 279 -8.04 28.64 -17.44
C GLU A 279 -7.18 28.61 -16.18
N MET A 280 -7.74 29.10 -15.08
CA MET A 280 -7.05 29.22 -13.80
C MET A 280 -7.61 28.18 -12.86
N ILE A 281 -6.76 27.31 -12.30
CA ILE A 281 -7.15 26.24 -11.38
C ILE A 281 -6.69 26.56 -9.97
N ASP A 282 -7.53 26.27 -8.97
CA ASP A 282 -7.15 26.34 -7.57
C ASP A 282 -6.15 25.22 -7.19
N MET A 283 -4.96 25.61 -6.78
CA MET A 283 -3.89 24.72 -6.35
C MET A 283 -3.78 24.58 -4.83
N SER A 284 -4.75 25.09 -4.05
CA SER A 284 -4.81 24.80 -2.61
C SER A 284 -4.73 23.29 -2.35
N GLU A 285 -4.15 22.87 -1.22
CA GLU A 285 -4.06 21.45 -0.87
C GLU A 285 -5.45 20.78 -0.89
N GLU A 286 -6.45 21.48 -0.33
CA GLU A 286 -7.85 21.04 -0.32
C GLU A 286 -8.38 20.82 -1.74
N ALA A 287 -8.16 21.76 -2.67
CA ALA A 287 -8.63 21.63 -4.05
C ALA A 287 -7.90 20.52 -4.83
N GLN A 288 -6.60 20.35 -4.61
CA GLN A 288 -5.83 19.25 -5.21
C GLN A 288 -6.37 17.89 -4.75
N ARG A 289 -6.63 17.74 -3.44
CA ARG A 289 -7.21 16.53 -2.86
C ARG A 289 -8.64 16.29 -3.31
N ALA A 290 -9.46 17.33 -3.43
CA ALA A 290 -10.83 17.22 -3.93
C ALA A 290 -10.86 16.66 -5.35
N ARG A 291 -9.97 17.13 -6.25
CA ARG A 291 -9.84 16.57 -7.60
C ARG A 291 -9.36 15.13 -7.57
N ALA A 292 -8.34 14.81 -6.78
CA ALA A 292 -7.87 13.43 -6.63
C ALA A 292 -8.99 12.49 -6.14
N ARG A 293 -9.82 12.93 -5.18
CA ARG A 293 -10.99 12.17 -4.69
C ARG A 293 -12.02 11.97 -5.79
N GLN A 294 -12.31 13.00 -6.59
CA GLN A 294 -13.23 12.89 -7.72
C GLN A 294 -12.78 11.82 -8.73
N HIS A 295 -11.47 11.75 -9.03
CA HIS A 295 -10.91 10.73 -9.92
C HIS A 295 -10.79 9.34 -9.28
N ALA A 296 -10.68 9.27 -7.95
CA ALA A 296 -10.63 8.00 -7.24
C ALA A 296 -12.00 7.29 -7.19
N ARG A 297 -13.11 8.03 -7.13
CA ARG A 297 -14.47 7.48 -6.96
C ARG A 297 -14.86 6.43 -8.01
N PRO A 298 -14.71 6.66 -9.33
CA PRO A 298 -15.03 5.63 -10.33
C PRO A 298 -14.30 4.31 -10.10
N HIS A 299 -13.08 4.34 -9.55
CA HIS A 299 -12.32 3.13 -9.29
C HIS A 299 -12.67 2.48 -7.95
N ALA A 300 -12.87 3.27 -6.90
CA ALA A 300 -13.18 2.77 -5.56
C ALA A 300 -14.59 2.15 -5.46
N PHE A 301 -15.53 2.63 -6.28
CA PHE A 301 -16.94 2.22 -6.28
C PHE A 301 -17.35 1.51 -7.58
N ASP A 302 -16.38 0.92 -8.29
CA ASP A 302 -16.61 0.07 -9.47
C ASP A 302 -17.21 -1.28 -9.06
N MET A 303 -18.47 -1.49 -9.40
CA MET A 303 -19.20 -2.74 -9.10
C MET A 303 -18.62 -3.97 -9.82
N GLY A 304 -17.78 -3.80 -10.84
CA GLY A 304 -17.04 -4.89 -11.48
C GLY A 304 -16.09 -5.65 -10.53
N TYR A 305 -15.76 -5.06 -9.37
CA TYR A 305 -15.00 -5.71 -8.30
C TYR A 305 -15.80 -6.75 -7.51
N LEU A 306 -17.13 -6.77 -7.62
CA LEU A 306 -17.99 -7.80 -7.06
C LEU A 306 -18.03 -9.09 -7.91
N SER A 307 -17.15 -9.21 -8.90
CA SER A 307 -17.03 -10.43 -9.69
C SER A 307 -16.30 -11.56 -8.96
N ARG A 308 -16.75 -12.80 -9.17
CA ARG A 308 -16.09 -14.01 -8.64
C ARG A 308 -14.62 -14.12 -9.07
N ARG A 309 -14.29 -13.61 -10.25
CA ARG A 309 -12.92 -13.60 -10.81
C ARG A 309 -11.96 -12.76 -9.97
N ARG A 310 -12.48 -11.75 -9.27
CA ARG A 310 -11.73 -10.88 -8.37
C ARG A 310 -11.83 -11.31 -6.91
N HIS A 311 -12.44 -12.46 -6.63
CA HIS A 311 -12.72 -12.93 -5.27
C HIS A 311 -13.48 -11.89 -4.44
N TRP A 312 -14.36 -11.12 -5.08
CA TRP A 312 -15.13 -10.07 -4.40
C TRP A 312 -14.24 -9.16 -3.57
N GLY A 313 -13.12 -8.74 -4.15
CA GLY A 313 -12.09 -7.98 -3.46
C GLY A 313 -11.15 -7.25 -4.41
N PRO A 314 -10.18 -6.50 -3.86
CA PRO A 314 -9.28 -5.64 -4.62
C PRO A 314 -8.14 -6.46 -5.24
N TYR A 315 -8.47 -7.51 -6.00
CA TYR A 315 -7.50 -8.45 -6.55
C TYR A 315 -7.57 -8.53 -8.08
N LEU A 316 -6.41 -8.84 -8.65
CA LEU A 316 -6.24 -9.22 -10.05
C LEU A 316 -5.74 -10.65 -10.13
N ALA A 317 -6.16 -11.37 -11.16
CA ALA A 317 -5.59 -12.67 -11.48
C ALA A 317 -4.13 -12.54 -11.97
N VAL A 318 -3.25 -13.40 -11.46
CA VAL A 318 -1.86 -13.52 -11.93
C VAL A 318 -1.87 -14.23 -13.28
N ARG A 319 -1.54 -13.52 -14.36
CA ARG A 319 -1.42 -14.12 -15.70
C ARG A 319 -0.31 -15.18 -15.70
N ARG A 320 -0.66 -16.46 -15.85
CA ARG A 320 0.31 -17.50 -16.22
C ARG A 320 0.77 -17.23 -17.65
N GLN A 321 2.06 -16.90 -17.84
CA GLN A 321 2.65 -16.96 -19.18
C GLN A 321 2.58 -18.41 -19.65
N ARG A 322 1.61 -18.73 -20.51
CA ARG A 322 1.63 -20.00 -21.25
C ARG A 322 2.82 -19.92 -22.22
N GLY A 323 3.82 -20.78 -22.00
CA GLY A 323 4.92 -20.96 -22.94
C GLY A 323 4.39 -21.43 -24.29
N GLY A 324 4.29 -20.53 -25.25
CA GLY A 324 3.94 -20.75 -26.64
C GLY A 324 4.41 -19.55 -27.46
N PRO A 325 4.80 -19.74 -28.74
CA PRO A 325 5.42 -18.67 -29.53
C PRO A 325 4.42 -17.51 -29.72
N SER A 326 4.97 -16.31 -29.59
CA SER A 326 4.30 -15.00 -29.63
C SER A 326 3.25 -14.85 -30.75
N GLU A 327 2.01 -14.59 -30.34
CA GLU A 327 0.93 -13.98 -31.13
C GLU A 327 0.44 -12.73 -30.37
N PRO A 328 -0.07 -11.70 -31.08
CA PRO A 328 -0.17 -10.34 -30.56
C PRO A 328 -1.26 -10.18 -29.49
N VAL A 329 -0.96 -9.28 -28.55
CA VAL A 329 -1.76 -8.91 -27.39
C VAL A 329 -3.08 -8.26 -27.81
N MET A 330 -4.21 -8.89 -27.49
CA MET A 330 -5.48 -8.19 -27.27
C MET A 330 -5.80 -8.19 -25.78
N SER A 331 -6.24 -7.02 -25.31
CA SER A 331 -6.59 -6.67 -23.94
C SER A 331 -7.91 -7.32 -23.51
N ASP A 332 -7.96 -7.89 -22.30
CA ASP A 332 -9.18 -8.44 -21.68
C ASP A 332 -10.13 -7.34 -21.15
N VAL A 333 -10.22 -6.18 -21.85
CA VAL A 333 -11.07 -5.04 -21.44
C VAL A 333 -12.39 -5.01 -22.23
N GLU A 334 -12.57 -5.89 -23.23
CA GLU A 334 -13.78 -5.92 -24.07
C GLU A 334 -14.68 -7.17 -23.85
N ALA A 335 -14.50 -7.93 -22.77
CA ALA A 335 -15.27 -9.16 -22.54
C ALA A 335 -16.50 -9.02 -21.62
N ASP A 336 -16.84 -7.81 -21.15
CA ASP A 336 -17.90 -7.60 -20.15
C ASP A 336 -19.11 -6.81 -20.69
N LEU A 337 -19.56 -7.12 -21.91
CA LEU A 337 -20.88 -6.70 -22.42
C LEU A 337 -21.72 -7.92 -22.75
N ASP A 338 -22.16 -8.66 -21.73
CA ASP A 338 -23.28 -9.58 -21.85
C ASP A 338 -24.55 -8.84 -21.41
N GLU A 339 -25.37 -8.44 -22.40
CA GLU A 339 -26.72 -7.91 -22.23
C GLU A 339 -27.68 -9.03 -21.80
N ASP A 340 -28.01 -9.11 -20.51
CA ASP A 340 -29.21 -9.83 -20.04
C ASP A 340 -30.42 -8.89 -20.14
N THR A 341 -31.04 -8.82 -21.32
CA THR A 341 -32.41 -8.31 -21.46
C THR A 341 -33.39 -9.47 -21.52
N ASP A 342 -33.96 -9.83 -20.37
CA ASP A 342 -35.18 -10.63 -20.31
C ASP A 342 -36.37 -9.79 -20.79
N THR A 343 -36.90 -10.13 -21.96
CA THR A 343 -38.24 -9.71 -22.37
C THR A 343 -39.11 -10.92 -22.62
N ASP A 344 -39.98 -11.20 -21.65
CA ASP A 344 -41.17 -12.05 -21.80
C ASP A 344 -42.02 -11.57 -22.97
N TYR A 345 -42.19 -12.39 -24.02
CA TYR A 345 -43.40 -12.37 -24.84
C TYR A 345 -43.69 -13.76 -25.46
N ASP A 346 -44.86 -14.25 -25.07
CA ASP A 346 -45.59 -15.44 -25.47
C ASP A 346 -45.94 -15.47 -26.98
N ALA A 347 -45.81 -16.64 -27.63
CA ALA A 347 -46.62 -17.06 -28.78
C ALA A 347 -46.37 -18.54 -29.18
N ASP A 348 -47.38 -19.36 -28.93
CA ASP A 348 -47.75 -20.64 -29.56
C ASP A 348 -46.89 -21.13 -30.75
N TYR A 349 -46.10 -22.19 -30.53
CA TYR A 349 -45.59 -23.04 -31.60
C TYR A 349 -45.55 -24.52 -31.20
N VAL A 350 -46.39 -25.33 -31.85
CA VAL A 350 -46.40 -26.80 -31.75
C VAL A 350 -45.94 -27.39 -33.07
N PRO A 351 -44.82 -28.13 -33.13
CA PRO A 351 -44.46 -28.90 -34.31
C PRO A 351 -44.93 -30.37 -34.20
N PRO A 352 -45.35 -31.00 -35.32
CA PRO A 352 -45.82 -32.39 -35.33
C PRO A 352 -44.67 -33.39 -35.44
N ASP A 353 -44.92 -34.59 -34.91
CA ASP A 353 -44.11 -35.80 -35.14
C ASP A 353 -44.09 -36.16 -36.64
N ASP A 354 -42.90 -36.39 -37.21
CA ASP A 354 -42.58 -37.62 -37.95
C ASP A 354 -41.14 -37.67 -38.53
N ALA A 355 -40.53 -38.83 -38.31
CA ALA A 355 -39.67 -39.61 -39.20
C ALA A 355 -38.51 -38.96 -40.01
N SER A 356 -37.29 -39.32 -39.58
CA SER A 356 -36.15 -39.78 -40.39
C SER A 356 -35.67 -38.94 -41.59
N THR A 357 -34.46 -38.38 -41.50
CA THR A 357 -33.38 -38.58 -42.50
C THR A 357 -32.03 -38.06 -42.00
N SER A 358 -31.00 -38.86 -42.26
CA SER A 358 -29.58 -38.59 -41.99
C SER A 358 -29.01 -37.59 -43.01
N SER A 359 -28.28 -36.58 -42.54
CA SER A 359 -27.21 -35.92 -43.30
C SER A 359 -26.25 -35.22 -42.33
N ALA A 360 -24.97 -35.57 -42.44
CA ALA A 360 -23.90 -35.17 -41.54
C ALA A 360 -23.67 -33.65 -41.55
N THR A 361 -23.66 -33.05 -40.35
CA THR A 361 -23.19 -31.69 -40.08
C THR A 361 -21.98 -31.82 -39.14
N PRO A 362 -20.84 -31.18 -39.39
CA PRO A 362 -19.68 -31.27 -38.50
C PRO A 362 -20.04 -30.71 -37.12
N GLU A 363 -19.57 -31.38 -36.06
CA GLU A 363 -19.75 -30.97 -34.66
C GLU A 363 -19.48 -29.46 -34.49
N PRO A 364 -20.34 -28.72 -33.75
CA PRO A 364 -19.97 -27.39 -33.32
C PRO A 364 -18.71 -27.51 -32.45
N ALA A 365 -17.67 -26.75 -32.83
CA ALA A 365 -16.46 -26.63 -32.05
C ALA A 365 -16.83 -26.34 -30.59
N ALA A 366 -16.22 -27.10 -29.67
CA ALA A 366 -16.43 -26.95 -28.24
C ALA A 366 -16.41 -25.46 -27.85
N ALA A 367 -17.46 -25.03 -27.17
CA ALA A 367 -17.52 -23.71 -26.56
C ALA A 367 -16.20 -23.44 -25.80
N PRO A 368 -15.65 -22.21 -25.84
CA PRO A 368 -14.41 -21.90 -25.15
C PRO A 368 -14.55 -22.29 -23.69
N ALA A 369 -13.62 -23.12 -23.21
CA ALA A 369 -13.62 -23.59 -21.83
C ALA A 369 -13.67 -22.37 -20.89
N ILE A 370 -14.73 -22.25 -20.10
CA ILE A 370 -14.86 -21.27 -19.03
C ILE A 370 -13.57 -21.34 -18.22
N SER A 371 -12.75 -20.27 -18.24
CA SER A 371 -11.49 -20.28 -17.49
C SER A 371 -11.82 -20.55 -16.03
N ALA A 372 -11.14 -21.50 -15.40
CA ALA A 372 -11.28 -21.76 -13.98
C ALA A 372 -11.12 -20.45 -13.18
N LEU A 373 -11.91 -20.30 -12.11
CA LEU A 373 -11.77 -19.17 -11.18
C LEU A 373 -10.37 -19.24 -10.55
N PRO A 374 -9.68 -18.08 -10.39
CA PRO A 374 -8.33 -18.08 -9.86
C PRO A 374 -8.33 -18.64 -8.43
N SER A 375 -7.32 -19.41 -8.04
CA SER A 375 -7.10 -19.73 -6.63
C SER A 375 -6.44 -18.55 -5.89
N PRO A 376 -6.36 -18.53 -4.55
CA PRO A 376 -5.59 -17.50 -3.82
C PRO A 376 -4.12 -17.37 -4.28
N GLU A 377 -3.53 -18.46 -4.76
CA GLU A 377 -2.16 -18.51 -5.31
C GLU A 377 -2.05 -17.78 -6.67
N GLU A 378 -3.18 -17.49 -7.28
CA GLU A 378 -3.31 -16.83 -8.57
C GLU A 378 -3.86 -15.42 -8.42
N LEU A 379 -3.84 -14.84 -7.22
CA LEU A 379 -4.25 -13.47 -6.95
C LEU A 379 -3.05 -12.58 -6.70
N ARG A 380 -3.21 -11.29 -6.97
CA ARG A 380 -2.33 -10.21 -6.52
C ARG A 380 -3.17 -8.97 -6.22
N PRO A 381 -2.72 -8.04 -5.39
CA PRO A 381 -3.41 -6.78 -5.16
C PRO A 381 -3.61 -5.97 -6.45
N ASP A 382 -4.79 -5.36 -6.58
CA ASP A 382 -5.04 -4.30 -7.55
C ASP A 382 -4.65 -2.96 -6.94
N TRP A 383 -3.43 -2.51 -7.25
CA TRP A 383 -2.92 -1.25 -6.70
C TRP A 383 -3.71 -0.04 -7.15
N THR A 384 -4.35 -0.08 -8.33
CA THR A 384 -5.21 1.02 -8.81
C THR A 384 -6.41 1.20 -7.89
N TRP A 385 -7.09 0.09 -7.57
CA TRP A 385 -8.21 0.11 -6.63
C TRP A 385 -7.76 0.54 -5.23
N LEU A 386 -6.67 -0.03 -4.71
CA LEU A 386 -6.14 0.31 -3.38
C LEU A 386 -5.72 1.78 -3.28
N ALA A 387 -5.15 2.36 -4.34
CA ALA A 387 -4.82 3.79 -4.37
C ALA A 387 -6.09 4.66 -4.30
N ALA A 388 -7.11 4.31 -5.08
CA ALA A 388 -8.37 5.02 -5.10
C ALA A 388 -9.09 4.93 -3.75
N ALA A 389 -9.19 3.73 -3.19
CA ALA A 389 -9.72 3.47 -1.86
C ALA A 389 -8.99 4.29 -0.78
N ARG A 390 -7.64 4.35 -0.85
CA ARG A 390 -6.83 5.14 0.07
C ARG A 390 -7.19 6.62 0.01
N ILE A 391 -7.28 7.19 -1.19
CA ILE A 391 -7.62 8.60 -1.41
C ILE A 391 -9.01 8.91 -0.86
N VAL A 392 -10.02 8.08 -1.15
CA VAL A 392 -11.39 8.27 -0.68
C VAL A 392 -11.46 8.24 0.84
N ALA A 393 -10.91 7.18 1.45
CA ALA A 393 -10.90 7.00 2.91
C ALA A 393 -10.19 8.17 3.61
N GLN A 394 -9.01 8.56 3.12
CA GLN A 394 -8.21 9.61 3.75
C GLN A 394 -8.81 11.00 3.56
N CYS A 395 -9.36 11.31 2.39
CA CYS A 395 -10.09 12.57 2.18
C CYS A 395 -11.30 12.68 3.12
N LYS A 396 -12.04 11.58 3.31
CA LYS A 396 -13.18 11.57 4.22
C LYS A 396 -12.74 11.76 5.67
N LEU A 397 -11.72 11.04 6.13
CA LEU A 397 -11.17 11.24 7.47
C LEU A 397 -10.69 12.68 7.68
N ARG A 398 -10.01 13.30 6.71
CA ARG A 398 -9.51 14.70 6.84
C ARG A 398 -10.62 15.73 6.99
N GLN A 399 -11.81 15.46 6.47
CA GLN A 399 -12.96 16.38 6.59
C GLN A 399 -13.61 16.34 7.97
N HIS A 400 -13.49 15.22 8.70
CA HIS A 400 -14.25 14.97 9.92
C HIS A 400 -13.40 14.72 11.17
N VAL A 401 -12.11 14.39 10.99
CA VAL A 401 -11.15 14.11 12.06
C VAL A 401 -10.17 15.27 12.17
N ASN A 402 -9.78 15.62 13.38
CA ASN A 402 -8.79 16.68 13.60
C ASN A 402 -7.40 16.28 13.03
N ALA A 403 -6.59 17.29 12.74
CA ALA A 403 -5.29 17.10 12.09
C ALA A 403 -4.30 16.27 12.91
N GLU A 404 -4.34 16.35 14.25
CA GLU A 404 -3.42 15.60 15.12
C GLU A 404 -3.72 14.10 15.10
N ASP A 405 -5.01 13.74 15.12
CA ASP A 405 -5.45 12.36 15.15
C ASP A 405 -5.23 11.66 13.81
N ILE A 406 -5.57 12.33 12.70
CA ILE A 406 -5.32 11.72 11.38
C ILE A 406 -3.82 11.59 11.10
N ALA A 407 -2.98 12.51 11.58
CA ALA A 407 -1.53 12.42 11.44
C ALA A 407 -0.94 11.13 12.05
N LYS A 408 -1.62 10.52 13.03
CA LYS A 408 -1.22 9.21 13.60
C LYS A 408 -1.37 8.08 12.58
N LEU A 409 -2.43 8.11 11.77
CA LEU A 409 -2.65 7.16 10.68
C LEU A 409 -1.77 7.45 9.46
N GLU A 410 -1.40 8.71 9.25
CA GLU A 410 -0.56 9.16 8.13
C GLU A 410 0.94 8.99 8.39
N ASN A 411 1.33 8.52 9.57
CA ASN A 411 2.74 8.35 9.89
C ASN A 411 3.35 7.23 9.03
N TRP A 412 4.30 7.58 8.16
CA TRP A 412 4.95 6.63 7.24
C TRP A 412 5.74 5.53 7.97
N ASP A 413 6.15 5.74 9.22
CA ASP A 413 6.78 4.71 10.04
C ASP A 413 5.83 3.54 10.35
N ASN A 414 4.52 3.73 10.19
CA ASN A 414 3.52 2.68 10.37
C ASN A 414 3.62 1.57 9.31
N LEU A 415 4.19 1.85 8.14
CA LEU A 415 4.32 0.88 7.03
C LEU A 415 5.37 -0.21 7.27
N ARG A 416 6.16 -0.08 8.33
CA ARG A 416 7.29 -0.98 8.61
C ARG A 416 6.80 -2.31 9.16
N GLU A 417 7.55 -3.37 8.83
CA GLU A 417 7.29 -4.73 9.35
C GLU A 417 7.40 -4.75 10.89
N GLY A 418 6.60 -5.58 11.56
CA GLY A 418 6.86 -5.99 12.94
C GLY A 418 6.18 -5.17 14.04
N ALA A 419 5.45 -4.09 13.72
CA ALA A 419 4.82 -3.25 14.75
C ALA A 419 3.85 -4.02 15.66
N TRP A 420 3.19 -5.06 15.13
CA TRP A 420 2.22 -5.88 15.86
C TRP A 420 2.59 -7.37 15.94
N ILE A 421 3.83 -7.74 15.58
CA ILE A 421 4.29 -9.12 15.68
C ILE A 421 4.80 -9.36 17.11
N PRO A 422 4.24 -10.33 17.86
CA PRO A 422 4.75 -10.66 19.19
C PRO A 422 6.21 -11.08 19.15
N GLU A 423 7.00 -10.68 20.16
CA GLU A 423 8.34 -11.24 20.32
C GLU A 423 8.26 -12.77 20.44
N PRO A 424 9.16 -13.53 19.81
CA PRO A 424 9.22 -14.97 20.00
C PRO A 424 9.41 -15.24 21.50
N GLN A 425 8.43 -15.87 22.15
CA GLN A 425 8.61 -16.36 23.51
C GLN A 425 9.82 -17.28 23.51
N GLN A 426 10.90 -16.90 24.22
CA GLN A 426 11.96 -17.85 24.52
C GLN A 426 11.31 -19.02 25.27
N PRO A 427 11.56 -20.28 24.86
CA PRO A 427 11.05 -21.41 25.62
C PRO A 427 11.55 -21.25 27.05
N SER A 428 10.62 -21.12 28.00
CA SER A 428 10.92 -21.00 29.41
C SER A 428 11.74 -22.21 29.83
N LEU A 429 12.98 -21.98 30.27
CA LEU A 429 13.88 -23.00 30.83
C LEU A 429 13.38 -23.59 32.17
N GLU A 430 12.12 -23.38 32.53
CA GLU A 430 11.52 -23.80 33.79
C GLU A 430 10.22 -24.56 33.56
N ALA A 431 10.32 -25.67 32.84
CA ALA A 431 9.35 -26.76 32.90
C ALA A 431 10.03 -28.10 32.59
N ASP A 432 11.23 -28.33 33.13
CA ASP A 432 11.82 -29.67 33.19
C ASP A 432 11.81 -30.13 34.64
N GLY A 433 10.59 -30.42 35.10
CA GLY A 433 10.30 -31.05 36.37
C GLY A 433 9.63 -32.39 36.10
N THR A 434 10.44 -33.44 36.18
CA THR A 434 10.06 -34.86 36.35
C THR A 434 9.50 -35.62 35.14
N SER A 435 10.40 -36.25 34.39
CA SER A 435 10.41 -37.72 34.23
C SER A 435 11.71 -38.15 33.56
N GLU A 436 12.59 -38.84 34.30
CA GLU A 436 13.67 -39.63 33.71
C GLU A 436 13.03 -40.75 32.86
N GLU A 437 12.83 -40.49 31.57
CA GLU A 437 12.49 -41.53 30.61
C GLU A 437 13.77 -42.16 30.04
N ASN A 438 13.81 -43.50 30.11
CA ASN A 438 14.92 -44.37 29.75
C ASN A 438 15.52 -44.06 28.36
N PRO A 439 16.86 -44.02 28.19
CA PRO A 439 17.53 -43.77 26.90
C PRO A 439 17.36 -44.87 25.83
N LEU A 440 16.49 -45.86 26.05
CA LEU A 440 16.32 -47.04 25.18
C LEU A 440 14.91 -47.16 24.59
N GLN A 441 14.05 -46.14 24.72
CA GLN A 441 12.77 -46.04 24.02
C GLN A 441 12.67 -44.85 23.04
N ALA A 442 13.76 -44.10 22.85
CA ALA A 442 13.82 -42.96 21.91
C ALA A 442 13.99 -43.34 20.43
N GLU A 443 13.97 -44.64 20.08
CA GLU A 443 14.09 -45.11 18.68
C GLU A 443 12.78 -45.65 18.08
N ALA A 444 11.63 -45.41 18.72
CA ALA A 444 10.33 -45.87 18.21
C ALA A 444 9.23 -44.80 18.26
N THR A 445 9.51 -43.59 17.76
CA THR A 445 8.47 -42.65 17.28
C THR A 445 9.07 -41.56 16.38
N GLN A 446 9.85 -41.96 15.37
CA GLN A 446 10.16 -41.09 14.21
C GLN A 446 9.38 -41.57 13.00
N SER A 447 8.10 -41.21 13.00
CA SER A 447 7.29 -41.06 11.79
C SER A 447 6.53 -39.73 11.94
N LYS A 448 7.26 -38.61 11.98
CA LYS A 448 6.63 -37.31 11.68
C LYS A 448 6.50 -37.28 10.17
N GLU A 449 5.27 -37.39 9.68
CA GLU A 449 5.01 -37.23 8.25
C GLU A 449 5.50 -35.84 7.79
N PRO A 450 6.16 -35.73 6.62
CA PRO A 450 6.67 -34.45 6.10
C PRO A 450 5.60 -33.35 6.00
N ASP A 451 4.32 -33.73 5.89
CA ASP A 451 3.20 -32.87 5.58
C ASP A 451 2.75 -31.93 6.72
N GLU A 452 3.33 -32.05 7.92
CA GLU A 452 2.99 -31.20 9.07
C GLU A 452 4.15 -30.34 9.62
N GLU A 453 5.27 -30.22 8.89
CA GLU A 453 6.42 -29.41 9.35
C GLU A 453 6.05 -27.93 9.62
N TRP A 454 5.03 -27.42 8.93
CA TRP A 454 4.55 -26.05 9.08
C TRP A 454 3.95 -25.75 10.46
N LYS A 455 3.46 -26.77 11.21
CA LYS A 455 2.85 -26.59 12.53
C LYS A 455 3.78 -25.97 13.57
N ARG A 456 5.10 -26.10 13.40
CA ARG A 456 6.08 -25.42 14.27
C ARG A 456 6.08 -23.89 14.15
N TYR A 457 5.40 -23.37 13.13
CA TYR A 457 5.27 -21.94 12.85
C TYR A 457 3.89 -21.39 13.21
N GLU A 458 3.08 -22.15 13.96
CA GLU A 458 1.81 -21.68 14.54
C GLU A 458 2.06 -20.57 15.56
N ARG A 459 1.89 -19.33 15.10
CA ARG A 459 2.00 -18.10 15.89
C ARG A 459 1.29 -16.97 15.16
N ASP A 460 1.06 -15.87 15.86
CA ASP A 460 0.56 -14.64 15.24
C ASP A 460 1.66 -13.93 14.43
N TRP A 461 1.96 -14.46 13.25
CA TRP A 461 2.98 -13.87 12.37
C TRP A 461 2.49 -12.58 11.69
N ALA A 462 1.17 -12.36 11.63
CA ALA A 462 0.57 -11.20 10.96
C ALA A 462 0.20 -10.06 11.91
N GLY A 463 0.21 -10.31 13.23
CA GLY A 463 -0.31 -9.37 14.23
C GLY A 463 -1.84 -9.29 14.24
N ALA A 464 -2.51 -10.40 13.91
CA ALA A 464 -3.95 -10.51 13.69
C ALA A 464 -4.79 -10.44 14.97
N GLU A 465 -4.29 -11.00 16.08
CA GLU A 465 -5.00 -10.97 17.36
C GLU A 465 -4.88 -9.60 18.00
N GLY A 466 -6.00 -8.98 18.38
CA GLY A 466 -5.99 -7.68 19.05
C GLY A 466 -7.29 -6.89 18.90
N VAL A 467 -7.21 -5.62 19.30
CA VAL A 467 -8.30 -4.65 19.18
C VAL A 467 -8.02 -3.71 18.02
N TRP A 468 -9.02 -3.53 17.17
CA TRP A 468 -8.96 -2.82 15.91
C TRP A 468 -9.99 -1.69 15.88
N ARG A 469 -9.78 -0.74 14.97
CA ARG A 469 -10.82 0.14 14.44
C ARG A 469 -10.93 -0.11 12.94
N ARG A 470 -12.14 -0.06 12.43
CA ARG A 470 -12.44 -0.20 11.00
C ARG A 470 -13.26 0.99 10.55
N LEU A 471 -12.68 1.79 9.66
CA LEU A 471 -13.41 2.71 8.81
C LEU A 471 -14.10 1.92 7.72
N VAL A 472 -15.37 2.23 7.48
CA VAL A 472 -16.09 1.88 6.25
C VAL A 472 -16.58 3.17 5.61
N CYS A 473 -16.41 3.32 4.30
CA CYS A 473 -16.88 4.44 3.49
C CYS A 473 -17.64 3.89 2.28
N TRP A 474 -18.87 4.34 2.05
CA TRP A 474 -19.74 3.85 0.98
C TRP A 474 -20.56 5.00 0.38
N LEU A 475 -21.12 4.78 -0.81
CA LEU A 475 -22.10 5.69 -1.41
C LEU A 475 -23.51 5.26 -1.03
N ASP A 476 -24.46 6.20 -1.07
CA ASP A 476 -25.88 5.83 -1.04
C ASP A 476 -26.16 4.82 -2.16
N TYR A 477 -27.10 3.90 -1.92
CA TYR A 477 -27.35 2.79 -2.84
C TYR A 477 -27.84 3.28 -4.20
N ASP A 478 -28.72 4.29 -4.22
CA ASP A 478 -29.25 4.83 -5.46
C ASP A 478 -28.14 5.54 -6.27
N ASP A 479 -27.26 6.27 -5.58
CA ASP A 479 -26.09 6.94 -6.19
C ASP A 479 -25.09 5.91 -6.74
N LEU A 480 -24.81 4.83 -6.00
CA LEU A 480 -23.90 3.77 -6.39
C LEU A 480 -24.37 3.10 -7.68
N LEU A 481 -25.64 2.69 -7.76
CA LEU A 481 -26.21 2.07 -8.94
C LEU A 481 -26.26 3.05 -10.12
N TYR A 482 -26.75 4.27 -9.88
CA TYR A 482 -26.86 5.29 -10.93
C TYR A 482 -25.51 5.58 -11.58
N HIS A 483 -24.45 5.76 -10.77
CA HIS A 483 -23.13 6.07 -11.30
C HIS A 483 -22.41 4.87 -11.92
N ASN A 484 -22.72 3.63 -11.54
CA ASN A 484 -22.17 2.46 -12.25
C ASN A 484 -22.87 2.20 -13.60
N SER A 485 -24.17 2.51 -13.72
CA SER A 485 -24.92 2.26 -14.97
C SER A 485 -24.89 3.43 -15.96
N TYR A 486 -24.92 4.68 -15.46
CA TYR A 486 -25.17 5.86 -16.29
C TYR A 486 -24.27 7.05 -15.97
N GLY A 487 -23.79 7.18 -14.74
CA GLY A 487 -23.04 8.34 -14.29
C GLY A 487 -21.53 8.20 -14.47
N ALA A 488 -20.82 9.33 -14.44
CA ALA A 488 -19.35 9.35 -14.51
C ALA A 488 -18.68 9.57 -13.13
N PHE A 489 -19.45 9.47 -12.02
CA PHE A 489 -19.04 9.87 -10.67
C PHE A 489 -18.51 11.32 -10.55
N LEU A 490 -18.82 12.16 -11.54
CA LEU A 490 -18.39 13.56 -11.60
C LEU A 490 -19.36 14.53 -10.91
N ASP A 491 -20.38 14.01 -10.22
CA ASP A 491 -21.32 14.85 -9.48
C ASP A 491 -20.61 15.52 -8.29
N ALA A 492 -20.75 16.85 -8.22
CA ALA A 492 -20.15 17.67 -7.18
C ALA A 492 -20.83 17.50 -5.82
N ASP A 493 -22.11 17.09 -5.82
CA ASP A 493 -22.91 16.89 -4.61
C ASP A 493 -22.78 15.45 -4.07
N LEU A 494 -22.17 14.53 -4.84
CA LEU A 494 -21.89 13.16 -4.41
C LEU A 494 -20.94 13.17 -3.20
N ASP A 495 -21.35 12.50 -2.12
CA ASP A 495 -20.55 12.38 -0.89
C ASP A 495 -20.71 10.99 -0.26
N GLU A 496 -19.60 10.44 0.17
CA GLU A 496 -19.51 9.11 0.77
C GLU A 496 -20.01 9.14 2.22
N ALA A 497 -20.93 8.27 2.59
CA ALA A 497 -21.23 7.96 3.99
C ALA A 497 -20.02 7.25 4.64
N TRP A 498 -19.87 7.37 5.96
CA TRP A 498 -18.76 6.75 6.67
C TRP A 498 -19.08 6.42 8.12
N ILE A 499 -18.38 5.42 8.66
CA ILE A 499 -18.41 5.05 10.08
C ILE A 499 -17.05 4.47 10.51
N ILE A 500 -16.68 4.68 11.78
CA ILE A 500 -15.57 3.93 12.41
C ILE A 500 -16.16 3.05 13.51
N VAL A 501 -15.99 1.74 13.38
CA VAL A 501 -16.47 0.75 14.35
C VAL A 501 -15.30 0.05 15.05
N PRO A 502 -15.44 -0.34 16.34
CA PRO A 502 -14.46 -1.19 16.98
C PRO A 502 -14.60 -2.64 16.52
N MET A 503 -13.49 -3.37 16.56
CA MET A 503 -13.44 -4.79 16.30
C MET A 503 -12.43 -5.44 17.25
N SER A 504 -12.71 -6.64 17.73
CA SER A 504 -11.81 -7.43 18.58
C SER A 504 -11.67 -8.81 17.97
N LEU A 505 -10.45 -9.18 17.59
CA LEU A 505 -10.13 -10.46 16.95
C LEU A 505 -9.24 -11.31 17.86
N ARG A 506 -9.48 -12.62 17.87
CA ARG A 506 -8.62 -13.64 18.48
C ARG A 506 -8.31 -14.73 17.47
N ILE A 507 -7.14 -15.35 17.60
CA ILE A 507 -6.78 -16.50 16.77
C ILE A 507 -7.45 -17.75 17.33
N THR A 508 -8.10 -18.52 16.46
CA THR A 508 -8.80 -19.76 16.83
C THR A 508 -8.11 -21.01 16.31
N GLY A 509 -7.26 -20.88 15.29
CA GLY A 509 -6.50 -22.00 14.76
C GLY A 509 -5.64 -21.63 13.56
N TYR A 510 -5.02 -22.65 12.98
CA TYR A 510 -4.14 -22.54 11.82
C TYR A 510 -4.46 -23.65 10.83
N SER A 511 -4.28 -23.36 9.54
CA SER A 511 -4.22 -24.37 8.48
C SER A 511 -2.91 -24.23 7.70
N ALA A 512 -2.64 -25.20 6.83
CA ALA A 512 -1.45 -25.19 6.00
C ALA A 512 -1.29 -23.82 5.28
N PRO A 513 -0.04 -23.36 5.06
CA PRO A 513 0.20 -22.13 4.31
C PRO A 513 -0.51 -22.15 2.96
N SER A 514 -1.13 -21.04 2.57
CA SER A 514 -1.74 -20.88 1.24
C SER A 514 -0.72 -21.05 0.11
N LEU A 515 0.55 -20.74 0.39
CA LEU A 515 1.67 -20.77 -0.55
C LEU A 515 2.90 -21.42 0.12
N PRO A 516 2.90 -22.73 0.37
CA PRO A 516 3.93 -23.40 1.17
C PRO A 516 5.32 -23.36 0.51
N HIS A 517 5.39 -23.21 -0.82
CA HIS A 517 6.66 -23.13 -1.56
C HIS A 517 7.36 -21.77 -1.38
N LEU A 518 6.59 -20.71 -1.16
CA LEU A 518 7.11 -19.34 -1.02
C LEU A 518 7.22 -18.95 0.46
N TYR A 519 6.22 -19.30 1.26
CA TYR A 519 6.07 -18.89 2.66
C TYR A 519 5.75 -20.09 3.58
N PRO A 520 6.65 -21.08 3.69
CA PRO A 520 6.42 -22.27 4.52
C PRO A 520 6.27 -21.96 6.02
N ASP A 521 6.75 -20.80 6.45
CA ASP A 521 6.71 -20.29 7.83
C ASP A 521 5.56 -19.31 8.09
N ARG A 522 4.55 -19.29 7.20
CA ARG A 522 3.36 -18.42 7.28
C ARG A 522 2.09 -19.25 7.09
N PRO A 523 1.71 -20.09 8.08
CA PRO A 523 0.45 -20.84 8.02
C PRO A 523 -0.74 -19.89 7.95
N THR A 524 -1.83 -20.31 7.31
CA THR A 524 -3.05 -19.50 7.25
C THR A 524 -3.63 -19.39 8.66
N ILE A 525 -3.84 -18.17 9.14
CA ILE A 525 -4.39 -17.88 10.47
C ILE A 525 -5.91 -17.85 10.37
N HIS A 526 -6.60 -18.54 11.28
CA HIS A 526 -8.05 -18.44 11.46
C HIS A 526 -8.36 -17.51 12.62
N VAL A 527 -9.24 -16.55 12.41
CA VAL A 527 -9.62 -15.55 13.41
C VAL A 527 -11.12 -15.54 13.65
N GLU A 528 -11.52 -15.26 14.88
CA GLU A 528 -12.90 -14.99 15.27
C GLU A 528 -12.96 -13.81 16.23
N GLY A 529 -14.11 -13.17 16.35
CA GLY A 529 -14.23 -11.95 17.12
C GLY A 529 -15.61 -11.31 17.15
N GLU A 530 -15.64 -10.10 17.67
CA GLU A 530 -16.80 -9.22 17.72
C GLU A 530 -16.47 -7.90 16.99
N MET A 531 -17.46 -7.30 16.33
CA MET A 531 -17.37 -5.97 15.73
C MET A 531 -18.65 -5.16 15.94
N GLY A 532 -18.52 -3.84 15.97
CA GLY A 532 -19.67 -2.93 16.01
C GLY A 532 -20.30 -2.78 14.62
N GLY A 533 -21.62 -2.64 14.56
CA GLY A 533 -22.35 -2.29 13.35
C GLY A 533 -22.70 -0.81 13.22
N ALA A 534 -23.61 -0.50 12.29
CA ALA A 534 -24.06 0.86 12.02
C ALA A 534 -24.79 1.52 13.21
N GLY A 535 -25.47 0.71 14.04
CA GLY A 535 -26.12 1.15 15.27
C GLY A 535 -25.19 1.24 16.48
N TRP A 536 -23.89 0.99 16.31
CA TRP A 536 -22.94 0.97 17.44
C TRP A 536 -22.82 2.35 18.09
N VAL A 537 -23.36 2.50 19.30
CA VAL A 537 -23.18 3.70 20.13
C VAL A 537 -21.96 3.56 21.04
N GLY A 538 -21.56 2.33 21.37
CA GLY A 538 -20.39 2.03 22.21
C GLY A 538 -20.48 2.52 23.64
N SER A 539 -21.67 2.92 24.09
CA SER A 539 -21.90 3.41 25.44
C SER A 539 -22.39 2.28 26.35
N VAL A 540 -21.65 2.05 27.43
CA VAL A 540 -22.01 1.11 28.50
C VAL A 540 -23.38 1.44 29.11
N ASP A 541 -23.77 2.71 29.09
CA ASP A 541 -24.99 3.20 29.72
C ASP A 541 -26.26 3.06 28.84
N VAL A 542 -26.10 2.97 27.52
CA VAL A 542 -27.23 3.00 26.56
C VAL A 542 -27.75 1.60 26.23
N GLY A 543 -26.95 0.55 26.46
CA GLY A 543 -27.36 -0.85 26.29
C GLY A 543 -27.54 -1.31 24.84
N ASP A 544 -27.73 -0.40 23.89
CA ASP A 544 -27.72 -0.65 22.46
C ASP A 544 -26.29 -0.62 21.92
N ASN A 545 -25.78 -1.79 21.56
CA ASN A 545 -24.38 -1.96 21.17
C ASN A 545 -24.22 -2.66 19.81
N ASP A 546 -25.23 -2.79 18.93
CA ASP A 546 -25.13 -3.44 17.60
C ASP A 546 -23.88 -4.33 17.42
N ILE A 547 -23.84 -5.45 18.17
CA ILE A 547 -22.66 -6.34 18.25
C ILE A 547 -22.84 -7.45 17.24
N ARG A 548 -21.85 -7.61 16.39
CA ARG A 548 -21.82 -8.58 15.30
C ARG A 548 -20.66 -9.54 15.53
N ARG A 549 -20.86 -10.82 15.23
CA ARG A 549 -19.78 -11.80 15.21
C ARG A 549 -18.96 -11.55 13.95
N ALA A 550 -17.64 -11.65 14.04
CA ALA A 550 -16.74 -11.60 12.91
C ALA A 550 -15.86 -12.86 12.90
N TYR A 551 -15.56 -13.40 11.73
CA TYR A 551 -14.63 -14.52 11.58
C TYR A 551 -14.00 -14.50 10.19
N GLY A 552 -12.88 -15.20 10.02
CA GLY A 552 -12.23 -15.28 8.72
C GLY A 552 -10.78 -15.72 8.79
N THR A 553 -10.01 -15.34 7.77
CA THR A 553 -8.63 -15.81 7.61
C THR A 553 -7.63 -14.70 7.25
N VAL A 554 -6.38 -14.93 7.64
CA VAL A 554 -5.23 -14.13 7.23
C VAL A 554 -4.20 -15.04 6.56
N SER A 555 -3.77 -14.68 5.36
CA SER A 555 -2.93 -15.53 4.50
C SER A 555 -1.97 -14.70 3.65
N MET A 556 -0.98 -15.36 3.04
CA MET A 556 -0.03 -14.72 2.12
C MET A 556 -0.56 -14.73 0.69
N LEU A 557 -0.29 -13.65 -0.05
CA LEU A 557 -0.38 -13.59 -1.51
C LEU A 557 1.00 -13.88 -2.16
N PRO A 558 1.04 -14.27 -3.45
CA PRO A 558 2.27 -14.62 -4.18
C PRO A 558 3.32 -13.51 -4.27
N ASP A 559 2.91 -12.25 -4.20
CA ASP A 559 3.78 -11.09 -4.25
C ASP A 559 4.31 -10.66 -2.87
N GLY A 560 3.95 -11.40 -1.82
CA GLY A 560 4.42 -11.19 -0.45
C GLY A 560 3.53 -10.26 0.38
N GLU A 561 2.42 -9.79 -0.19
CA GLU A 561 1.45 -8.97 0.52
C GLU A 561 0.49 -9.87 1.34
N VAL A 562 -0.09 -9.33 2.42
CA VAL A 562 -0.94 -10.11 3.34
C VAL A 562 -2.41 -9.89 3.01
N ARG A 563 -3.15 -10.97 2.74
CA ARG A 563 -4.59 -10.98 2.49
C ARG A 563 -5.38 -11.22 3.77
N TRP A 564 -6.43 -10.42 3.95
CA TRP A 564 -7.43 -10.52 5.00
C TRP A 564 -8.79 -10.80 4.37
N SER A 565 -9.44 -11.87 4.79
CA SER A 565 -10.80 -12.22 4.38
C SER A 565 -11.64 -12.37 5.64
N ILE A 566 -12.62 -11.48 5.85
CA ILE A 566 -13.42 -11.43 7.08
C ILE A 566 -14.90 -11.37 6.72
N THR A 567 -15.70 -12.24 7.32
CA THR A 567 -17.16 -12.22 7.26
C THR A 567 -17.70 -11.81 8.62
N SER A 568 -18.83 -11.08 8.63
CA SER A 568 -19.52 -10.68 9.85
C SER A 568 -21.01 -10.92 9.77
N SER A 569 -21.60 -11.26 10.91
CA SER A 569 -23.01 -11.60 11.02
C SER A 569 -23.92 -10.38 11.13
N ALA A 570 -25.21 -10.63 10.94
CA ALA A 570 -26.25 -9.68 11.33
C ALA A 570 -26.33 -9.54 12.85
N PRO A 571 -26.87 -8.41 13.35
CA PRO A 571 -26.93 -8.13 14.78
C PRO A 571 -27.80 -9.16 15.51
N GLY A 572 -27.25 -9.80 16.54
CA GLY A 572 -27.97 -10.79 17.34
C GLY A 572 -28.33 -12.08 16.60
N SER A 573 -27.80 -12.31 15.39
CA SER A 573 -27.98 -13.54 14.61
C SER A 573 -26.63 -14.22 14.32
N ASN A 574 -26.68 -15.46 13.84
CA ASN A 574 -25.53 -16.19 13.31
C ASN A 574 -25.47 -16.17 11.77
N GLU A 575 -26.38 -15.44 11.13
CA GLU A 575 -26.45 -15.33 9.67
C GLU A 575 -25.44 -14.30 9.21
N ASP A 576 -24.63 -14.67 8.22
CA ASP A 576 -23.66 -13.77 7.63
C ASP A 576 -24.38 -12.65 6.87
N GLU A 577 -23.92 -11.41 7.04
CA GLU A 577 -24.52 -10.24 6.40
C GLU A 577 -23.48 -9.51 5.54
N TRP A 578 -22.27 -9.32 6.08
CA TRP A 578 -21.21 -8.58 5.40
C TRP A 578 -19.95 -9.40 5.22
N ALA A 579 -19.30 -9.23 4.07
CA ALA A 579 -17.97 -9.74 3.76
C ALA A 579 -16.99 -8.59 3.56
N SER A 580 -15.71 -8.90 3.72
CA SER A 580 -14.62 -7.94 3.60
C SER A 580 -13.35 -8.62 3.11
N GLU A 581 -12.74 -8.03 2.07
CA GLU A 581 -11.50 -8.49 1.47
C GLU A 581 -10.49 -7.35 1.45
N ALA A 582 -9.32 -7.54 2.05
CA ALA A 582 -8.34 -6.48 2.24
C ALA A 582 -6.89 -6.93 2.14
N VAL A 583 -6.03 -5.98 1.78
CA VAL A 583 -4.59 -6.14 1.70
C VAL A 583 -3.94 -5.32 2.80
N GLN A 584 -3.03 -5.92 3.56
CA GLN A 584 -2.25 -5.19 4.54
C GLN A 584 -1.31 -4.20 3.86
N LEU A 585 -1.29 -2.95 4.33
CA LEU A 585 -0.44 -1.92 3.80
C LEU A 585 0.94 -1.97 4.47
N GLY A 586 1.99 -2.17 3.68
CA GLY A 586 3.37 -2.21 4.18
C GLY A 586 3.83 -3.61 4.58
N GLY A 587 4.86 -3.70 5.42
CA GLY A 587 5.42 -4.98 5.85
C GLY A 587 4.46 -5.82 6.71
N VAL A 588 4.77 -7.09 6.91
CA VAL A 588 3.99 -8.00 7.77
C VAL A 588 3.87 -7.42 9.21
N GLY A 589 2.69 -7.50 9.83
CA GLY A 589 2.41 -6.84 11.11
C GLY A 589 2.56 -5.31 11.13
N SER A 590 2.42 -4.64 9.99
CA SER A 590 2.47 -3.17 9.86
C SER A 590 1.38 -2.49 10.68
N ALA A 591 1.70 -1.35 11.29
CA ALA A 591 0.74 -0.53 12.01
C ALA A 591 -0.18 0.28 11.10
N MET A 592 0.11 0.36 9.80
CA MET A 592 -0.78 1.01 8.82
C MET A 592 -2.10 0.24 8.66
N GLY A 593 -2.11 -1.05 9.03
CA GLY A 593 -3.29 -1.90 8.98
C GLY A 593 -3.59 -2.40 7.57
N ALA A 594 -4.86 -2.69 7.29
CA ALA A 594 -5.31 -3.26 6.02
C ALA A 594 -6.35 -2.39 5.34
N LEU A 595 -6.22 -2.26 4.01
CA LEU A 595 -7.11 -1.50 3.15
C LEU A 595 -7.78 -2.45 2.17
N GLY A 596 -9.07 -2.28 1.96
CA GLY A 596 -9.82 -3.22 1.14
C GLY A 596 -11.26 -2.82 0.94
N MET A 597 -12.08 -3.82 0.66
CA MET A 597 -13.45 -3.68 0.20
C MET A 597 -14.42 -4.32 1.17
N TRP A 598 -15.58 -3.72 1.34
CA TRP A 598 -16.71 -4.20 2.14
C TRP A 598 -17.94 -4.36 1.23
N THR A 599 -18.65 -5.48 1.36
CA THR A 599 -19.82 -5.83 0.53
C THR A 599 -20.70 -6.87 1.22
N GLY A 600 -21.83 -7.25 0.63
CA GLY A 600 -22.72 -8.30 1.15
C GLY A 600 -22.04 -9.67 1.18
N ALA A 601 -22.36 -10.47 2.20
CA ALA A 601 -21.71 -11.77 2.42
C ALA A 601 -22.06 -12.84 1.38
N PHE A 602 -23.22 -12.72 0.74
CA PHE A 602 -23.69 -13.66 -0.27
C PHE A 602 -23.30 -13.27 -1.69
N HIS A 603 -22.76 -12.05 -1.86
CA HIS A 603 -22.32 -11.52 -3.14
C HIS A 603 -23.41 -11.57 -4.21
N GLU A 604 -24.58 -11.07 -3.82
CA GLU A 604 -25.75 -10.97 -4.68
C GLU A 604 -25.54 -9.84 -5.71
N ASP A 605 -26.23 -9.96 -6.84
CA ASP A 605 -26.16 -8.94 -7.88
C ASP A 605 -26.71 -7.62 -7.34
N GLY A 606 -25.89 -6.58 -7.39
CA GLY A 606 -26.24 -5.29 -6.80
C GLY A 606 -26.00 -5.20 -5.30
N ASP A 607 -25.22 -6.10 -4.69
CA ASP A 607 -24.74 -5.91 -3.31
C ASP A 607 -24.04 -4.54 -3.15
N PRO A 608 -24.14 -3.88 -1.98
CA PRO A 608 -23.46 -2.61 -1.79
C PRO A 608 -21.94 -2.79 -1.85
N LEU A 609 -21.26 -1.70 -2.20
CA LEU A 609 -19.82 -1.66 -2.33
C LEU A 609 -19.26 -0.49 -1.50
N GLY A 610 -18.31 -0.80 -0.63
CA GLY A 610 -17.63 0.19 0.20
C GLY A 610 -16.14 -0.03 0.29
N VAL A 611 -15.43 1.06 0.58
CA VAL A 611 -14.03 1.05 0.99
C VAL A 611 -13.96 0.78 2.48
N LEU A 612 -13.06 -0.11 2.90
CA LEU A 612 -12.68 -0.29 4.29
C LEU A 612 -11.21 0.02 4.51
N TRP A 613 -10.91 0.62 5.65
CA TRP A 613 -9.56 0.72 6.19
C TRP A 613 -9.59 0.34 7.66
N GLN A 614 -8.87 -0.71 8.04
CA GLN A 614 -8.79 -1.16 9.43
C GLN A 614 -7.37 -1.03 9.98
N TRP A 615 -7.23 -0.62 11.23
CA TRP A 615 -5.95 -0.48 11.91
C TRP A 615 -6.05 -0.95 13.36
N ARG A 616 -4.95 -1.50 13.86
CA ARG A 616 -4.87 -2.04 15.22
C ARG A 616 -4.53 -0.92 16.22
N VAL A 617 -5.09 -1.04 17.42
CA VAL A 617 -4.91 -0.07 18.53
C VAL A 617 -4.43 -0.72 19.83
N GLU A 618 -4.55 -2.04 19.96
CA GLU A 618 -4.01 -2.85 21.08
C GLU A 618 -3.72 -4.28 20.63
#